data_AF-A0A152A4X8-F1
#
_entry.id   AF-A0A152A4X8-F1
#
_cell.length_a   1.000
_cell.length_b   1.000
_cell.length_c   1.000
_cell.angle_alpha   90.00
_cell.angle_beta   90.00
_cell.angle_gamma   90.00
#
_symmetry.space_group_name_H-M   'P 1'
#
loop_
_entity.id
_entity.type
_entity.pdbx_description
1 polymer ?
#
loop_
_entity_poly.entity_id
_entity_poly.type
_entity_poly.pdbx_seq_one_letter_code
_entity_poly.pdbx_strand_id
1 'polypeptide(L)'
;MNVGRYLINKRYYSTLNWNQGWSVKEILNSGGGNSSISREKLEHLAQLSMISVPEEKKDEYCRDLGNILVAMETMQKVNTDNVKPLLTILEQYPLHVHQESTSVNTDHETILKHPKYTQSGFYVVPKQVSSATQSNNGNNSNNNIDDEF
;
A
#
# COMPACT_ATOMS: atom_id res chain seq x y z
N MET A 1 -16.77 -22.98 40.88
CA MET A 1 -16.03 -22.24 39.85
C MET A 1 -16.78 -22.35 38.54
N ASN A 2 -17.30 -21.22 38.04
CA ASN A 2 -18.17 -21.16 36.87
C ASN A 2 -17.30 -20.81 35.65
N VAL A 3 -16.98 -21.80 34.82
CA VAL A 3 -16.27 -21.58 33.55
C VAL A 3 -17.32 -21.39 32.46
N GLY A 4 -17.50 -20.13 32.06
CA GLY A 4 -18.42 -19.74 30.99
C GLY A 4 -18.09 -20.48 29.70
N ARG A 5 -18.98 -21.40 29.32
CA ARG A 5 -18.98 -22.03 28.00
C ARG A 5 -19.44 -20.99 26.97
N TYR A 6 -18.52 -20.48 26.16
CA TYR A 6 -18.87 -19.71 24.99
C TYR A 6 -19.70 -20.60 24.04
N LEU A 7 -20.97 -20.24 23.86
CA LEU A 7 -21.86 -20.84 22.88
C LEU A 7 -21.46 -20.35 21.49
N ILE A 8 -20.47 -21.01 20.88
CA ILE A 8 -20.20 -20.84 19.46
C ILE A 8 -21.41 -21.42 18.71
N ASN A 9 -22.12 -20.55 17.99
CA ASN A 9 -23.38 -20.85 17.33
C ASN A 9 -23.16 -21.91 16.22
N LYS A 10 -23.37 -23.20 16.54
CA LYS A 10 -23.10 -24.37 15.66
C LYS A 10 -24.05 -24.51 14.46
N ARG A 11 -24.74 -23.46 14.03
CA ARG A 11 -25.81 -23.58 13.01
C ARG A 11 -25.36 -23.56 11.54
N TYR A 12 -24.09 -23.30 11.22
CA TYR A 12 -23.69 -23.03 9.82
C TYR A 12 -22.48 -23.78 9.25
N TYR A 13 -21.83 -24.72 9.96
CA TYR A 13 -20.55 -25.30 9.49
C TYR A 13 -20.58 -26.77 9.03
N SER A 14 -21.73 -27.45 9.00
CA SER A 14 -21.78 -28.89 8.68
C SER A 14 -21.82 -29.23 7.18
N THR A 15 -22.03 -28.25 6.30
CA THR A 15 -22.09 -28.45 4.83
C THR A 15 -20.90 -27.87 4.08
N LEU A 16 -19.95 -27.23 4.78
CA LEU A 16 -18.74 -26.73 4.14
C LEU A 16 -17.83 -27.91 3.82
N ASN A 17 -17.65 -28.19 2.53
CA ASN A 17 -16.67 -29.16 2.06
C ASN A 17 -15.26 -28.54 2.16
N TRP A 18 -14.62 -28.70 3.32
CA TRP A 18 -13.27 -28.24 3.61
C TRP A 18 -12.17 -28.84 2.72
N ASN A 19 -12.52 -29.78 1.83
CA ASN A 19 -11.62 -30.40 0.86
C ASN A 19 -11.60 -29.68 -0.51
N GLN A 20 -12.40 -28.61 -0.68
CA GLN A 20 -12.33 -27.75 -1.87
C GLN A 20 -11.47 -26.53 -1.53
N GLY A 21 -10.16 -26.72 -1.51
CA GLY A 21 -9.20 -25.65 -1.26
C GLY A 21 -8.79 -24.93 -2.54
N TRP A 22 -8.54 -23.62 -2.46
CA TRP A 22 -7.85 -22.89 -3.52
C TRP A 22 -6.34 -23.05 -3.33
N SER A 23 -5.76 -24.09 -3.91
CA SER A 23 -4.31 -24.21 -3.95
C SER A 23 -3.77 -23.35 -5.09
N VAL A 24 -3.01 -22.30 -4.76
CA VAL A 24 -2.36 -21.44 -5.77
C VAL A 24 -1.50 -22.26 -6.73
N LYS A 25 -0.83 -23.30 -6.24
CA LYS A 25 -0.02 -24.20 -7.06
C LYS A 25 -0.86 -24.99 -8.06
N GLU A 26 -2.03 -25.48 -7.64
CA GLU A 26 -2.95 -26.20 -8.53
C GLU A 26 -3.55 -25.26 -9.57
N ILE A 27 -3.89 -24.02 -9.18
CA ILE A 27 -4.38 -22.98 -10.09
C ILE A 27 -3.34 -22.65 -11.16
N LEU A 28 -2.08 -22.44 -10.77
CA LEU A 28 -0.99 -22.17 -11.71
C LEU A 28 -0.70 -23.36 -12.64
N ASN A 29 -0.76 -24.59 -12.12
CA ASN A 29 -0.57 -25.81 -12.90
C ASN A 29 -1.75 -26.13 -13.82
N SER A 30 -2.96 -25.62 -13.52
CA SER A 30 -4.18 -25.85 -14.31
C SER A 30 -4.23 -25.06 -15.63
N GLY A 31 -3.21 -24.23 -15.91
CA GLY A 31 -3.01 -23.58 -17.22
C GLY A 31 -4.04 -22.52 -17.59
N GLY A 32 -4.58 -21.81 -16.59
CA GLY A 32 -5.83 -21.06 -16.74
C GLY A 32 -5.77 -19.56 -17.04
N GLY A 33 -4.61 -18.91 -17.14
CA GLY A 33 -4.55 -17.45 -17.29
C GLY A 33 -3.25 -16.93 -17.91
N ASN A 34 -3.37 -15.95 -18.81
CA ASN A 34 -2.24 -15.29 -19.49
C ASN A 34 -2.05 -13.86 -18.96
N SER A 35 -1.97 -13.71 -17.64
CA SER A 35 -1.69 -12.41 -17.02
C SER A 35 -0.18 -12.18 -16.92
N SER A 36 0.34 -11.27 -17.74
CA SER A 36 1.75 -10.85 -17.72
C SER A 36 1.87 -9.38 -17.34
N ILE A 37 2.82 -9.05 -16.48
CA ILE A 37 3.19 -7.67 -16.15
C ILE A 37 4.50 -7.30 -16.83
N SER A 38 4.58 -6.08 -17.39
CA SER A 38 5.80 -5.54 -17.97
C SER A 38 6.67 -4.87 -16.90
N ARG A 39 7.98 -4.74 -17.16
CA ARG A 39 8.90 -4.04 -16.25
C ARG A 39 8.49 -2.59 -16.00
N GLU A 40 8.02 -1.89 -17.03
CA GLU A 40 7.51 -0.51 -16.90
C GLU A 40 6.33 -0.43 -15.92
N LYS A 41 5.39 -1.38 -15.98
CA LYS A 41 4.26 -1.44 -15.03
C LYS A 41 4.75 -1.75 -13.61
N LEU A 42 5.72 -2.66 -13.47
CA LEU A 42 6.33 -2.94 -12.18
C LEU A 42 7.01 -1.70 -11.59
N GLU A 43 7.76 -0.95 -12.38
CA GLU A 43 8.42 0.29 -11.96
C GLU A 43 7.41 1.36 -11.56
N HIS A 44 6.34 1.53 -12.33
CA HIS A 44 5.27 2.45 -11.99
C HIS A 44 4.60 2.07 -10.65
N LEU A 45 4.30 0.79 -10.44
CA LEU A 45 3.76 0.29 -9.16
C LEU A 45 4.74 0.48 -8.00
N ALA A 46 6.03 0.26 -8.24
CA ALA A 46 7.08 0.45 -7.25
C ALA A 46 7.18 1.93 -6.85
N GLN A 47 7.09 2.85 -7.81
CA GLN A 47 7.04 4.29 -7.56
C GLN A 47 5.80 4.69 -6.74
N LEU A 48 4.61 4.18 -7.09
CA LEU A 48 3.38 4.41 -6.33
C LEU A 48 3.47 3.89 -4.89
N SER A 49 4.19 2.78 -4.70
CA SER A 49 4.38 2.15 -3.40
C SER A 49 5.58 2.71 -2.62
N MET A 50 6.31 3.67 -3.17
CA MET A 50 7.58 4.20 -2.63
C MET A 50 8.62 3.10 -2.34
N ILE A 51 8.70 2.07 -3.19
CA ILE A 51 9.65 0.96 -3.08
C ILE A 51 10.68 1.06 -4.20
N SER A 52 11.95 0.87 -3.87
CA SER A 52 13.02 0.73 -4.86
C SER A 52 13.24 -0.74 -5.19
N VAL A 53 13.18 -1.09 -6.48
CA VAL A 53 13.34 -2.46 -6.96
C VAL A 53 14.67 -2.58 -7.72
N PRO A 54 15.60 -3.45 -7.30
CA PRO A 54 16.86 -3.64 -8.01
C PRO A 54 16.62 -4.31 -9.36
N GLU A 55 17.40 -3.90 -10.38
CA GLU A 55 17.22 -4.36 -11.78
C GLU A 55 17.25 -5.88 -11.91
N GLU A 56 18.17 -6.53 -11.19
CA GLU A 56 18.37 -7.98 -11.18
C GLU A 56 17.15 -8.79 -10.73
N LYS A 57 16.24 -8.19 -9.94
CA LYS A 57 15.04 -8.86 -9.42
C LYS A 57 13.76 -8.50 -10.17
N LYS A 58 13.82 -7.55 -11.11
CA LYS A 58 12.62 -7.08 -11.82
C LYS A 58 11.92 -8.21 -12.57
N ASP A 59 12.67 -9.10 -13.21
CA ASP A 59 12.09 -10.23 -13.95
C ASP A 59 11.42 -11.26 -13.04
N GLU A 60 12.04 -11.54 -11.90
CA GLU A 60 11.47 -12.43 -10.87
C GLU A 60 10.15 -11.85 -10.34
N TYR A 61 10.14 -10.56 -9.98
CA TYR A 61 8.93 -9.91 -9.50
C TYR A 61 7.86 -9.75 -10.56
N CYS A 62 8.23 -9.54 -11.82
CA CYS A 62 7.25 -9.56 -12.91
C CYS A 62 6.58 -10.93 -13.01
N ARG A 63 7.36 -12.02 -12.95
CA ARG A 63 6.81 -13.38 -12.97
C ARG A 63 5.91 -13.63 -11.77
N ASP A 64 6.35 -13.27 -10.57
CA ASP A 64 5.62 -13.57 -9.34
C ASP A 64 4.31 -12.78 -9.24
N LEU A 65 4.32 -11.50 -9.59
CA LEU A 65 3.09 -10.70 -9.69
C LEU A 65 2.15 -11.23 -10.77
N GLY A 66 2.69 -11.65 -11.92
CA GLY A 66 1.90 -12.31 -12.97
C GLY A 66 1.18 -13.56 -12.43
N ASN A 67 1.88 -14.41 -11.68
CA ASN A 67 1.29 -15.59 -11.05
C ASN A 67 0.16 -15.23 -10.06
N ILE A 68 0.33 -14.16 -9.28
CA ILE A 68 -0.73 -13.68 -8.37
C ILE A 68 -1.95 -13.20 -9.16
N LEU A 69 -1.76 -12.48 -10.26
CA LEU A 69 -2.85 -12.00 -11.10
C LEU A 69 -3.63 -13.16 -11.75
N VAL A 70 -2.92 -14.20 -12.22
CA VAL A 70 -3.56 -15.44 -12.70
C VAL A 70 -4.41 -16.08 -11.60
N ALA A 71 -3.92 -16.10 -10.36
CA ALA A 71 -4.72 -16.61 -9.24
C ALA A 71 -5.98 -15.75 -9.00
N MET A 72 -5.89 -14.43 -9.12
CA MET A 72 -7.03 -13.51 -8.98
C MET A 72 -8.06 -13.65 -10.11
N GLU A 73 -7.64 -13.97 -11.34
CA GLU A 73 -8.56 -14.23 -12.47
C GLU A 73 -9.57 -15.35 -12.16
N THR A 74 -9.20 -16.32 -11.32
CA THR A 74 -10.14 -17.37 -10.90
C THR A 74 -11.37 -16.81 -10.18
N MET A 75 -11.22 -15.69 -9.45
CA MET A 75 -12.33 -15.03 -8.75
C MET A 75 -13.29 -14.36 -9.73
N GLN A 76 -12.85 -13.97 -10.94
CA GLN A 76 -13.71 -13.36 -11.96
C GLN A 76 -14.75 -14.34 -12.52
N LYS A 77 -14.55 -15.66 -12.36
CA LYS A 77 -15.53 -16.68 -12.78
C LYS A 77 -16.78 -16.71 -11.90
N VAL A 78 -16.73 -16.07 -10.72
CA VAL A 78 -17.85 -16.01 -9.79
C VAL A 78 -18.77 -14.86 -10.19
N ASN A 79 -20.05 -15.14 -10.43
CA ASN A 79 -21.04 -14.11 -10.76
C ASN A 79 -21.33 -13.22 -9.53
N THR A 80 -21.13 -11.90 -9.67
CA THR A 80 -21.37 -10.89 -8.64
C THR A 80 -22.45 -9.86 -9.00
N ASP A 81 -23.24 -10.07 -10.07
CA ASP A 81 -24.16 -9.05 -10.63
C ASP A 81 -25.21 -8.51 -9.64
N ASN A 82 -25.65 -9.34 -8.69
CA ASN A 82 -26.70 -8.99 -7.73
C ASN A 82 -26.22 -9.05 -6.26
N VAL A 83 -24.92 -8.83 -6.03
CA VAL A 83 -24.33 -8.85 -4.69
C VAL A 83 -23.78 -7.48 -4.35
N LYS A 84 -24.20 -6.91 -3.22
CA LYS A 84 -23.67 -5.64 -2.72
C LYS A 84 -22.22 -5.85 -2.23
N PRO A 85 -21.26 -4.97 -2.57
CA PRO A 85 -19.91 -5.02 -2.01
C PRO A 85 -19.93 -4.93 -0.48
N LEU A 86 -19.17 -5.81 0.18
CA LEU A 86 -19.00 -5.80 1.63
C LEU A 86 -17.98 -4.73 2.03
N LEU A 87 -18.41 -3.71 2.78
CA LEU A 87 -17.52 -2.63 3.25
C LEU A 87 -16.92 -2.91 4.63
N THR A 88 -17.74 -3.46 5.54
CA THR A 88 -17.34 -3.85 6.88
C THR A 88 -18.20 -5.03 7.31
N ILE A 89 -17.66 -5.91 8.13
CA ILE A 89 -18.44 -6.99 8.76
C ILE A 89 -19.40 -6.45 9.84
N LEU A 90 -19.22 -5.21 10.27
CA LEU A 90 -19.93 -4.57 11.38
C LEU A 90 -21.06 -3.65 10.88
N GLU A 91 -21.86 -4.08 9.91
CA GLU A 91 -22.90 -3.23 9.29
C GLU A 91 -23.97 -2.72 10.27
N GLN A 92 -24.15 -3.40 11.40
CA GLN A 92 -25.15 -3.08 12.42
C GLN A 92 -24.66 -2.07 13.47
N TYR A 93 -23.36 -1.74 13.45
CA TYR A 93 -22.79 -0.84 14.44
C TYR A 93 -22.90 0.61 13.94
N PRO A 94 -23.41 1.53 14.76
CA PRO A 94 -23.44 2.94 14.39
C PRO A 94 -22.01 3.46 14.21
N LEU A 95 -21.86 4.44 13.32
CA LEU A 95 -20.59 5.16 13.16
C LEU A 95 -20.13 5.71 14.50
N HIS A 96 -18.88 5.43 14.87
CA HIS A 96 -18.28 6.00 16.07
C HIS A 96 -18.11 7.50 15.89
N VAL A 97 -18.94 8.29 16.58
CA VAL A 97 -18.80 9.74 16.64
C VAL A 97 -17.90 10.09 17.82
N HIS A 98 -16.81 10.81 17.54
CA HIS A 98 -15.93 11.33 18.57
C HIS A 98 -16.53 12.63 19.15
N GLN A 99 -16.62 12.71 20.49
CA GLN A 99 -16.99 13.95 21.16
C GLN A 99 -15.80 14.91 21.18
N GLU A 100 -16.02 16.16 20.82
CA GLU A 100 -14.97 17.18 20.87
C GLU A 100 -14.52 17.41 22.32
N SER A 101 -13.23 17.23 22.57
CA SER A 101 -12.61 17.50 23.86
C SER A 101 -11.20 18.01 23.65
N THR A 102 -10.90 19.17 24.23
CA THR A 102 -9.56 19.75 24.19
C THR A 102 -8.73 19.19 25.34
N SER A 103 -8.12 18.01 25.11
CA SER A 103 -7.10 17.43 26.00
C SER A 103 -5.79 17.31 25.24
N VAL A 104 -4.88 18.24 25.43
CA VAL A 104 -3.49 18.13 24.94
C VAL A 104 -2.62 17.75 26.14
N ASN A 105 -2.26 16.46 26.26
CA ASN A 105 -1.41 15.94 27.33
C ASN A 105 -0.15 15.24 26.77
N THR A 106 0.26 15.58 25.55
CA THR A 106 1.42 14.95 24.93
C THR A 106 2.63 15.86 25.05
N ASP A 107 3.65 15.37 25.74
CA ASP A 107 4.92 16.06 25.90
C ASP A 107 5.74 16.00 24.61
N HIS A 108 6.42 17.09 24.29
CA HIS A 108 7.19 17.26 23.07
C HIS A 108 8.34 16.24 22.98
N GLU A 109 8.97 15.90 24.11
CA GLU A 109 10.03 14.90 24.15
C GLU A 109 9.51 13.50 23.77
N THR A 110 8.27 13.17 24.14
CA THR A 110 7.67 11.87 23.79
C THR A 110 7.41 11.72 22.29
N ILE A 111 7.05 12.82 21.61
CA ILE A 111 6.79 12.87 20.17
C ILE A 111 8.08 12.69 19.37
N LEU A 112 9.20 13.19 19.89
CA LEU A 112 10.50 13.21 19.23
C LEU A 112 11.46 12.11 19.68
N LYS A 113 10.97 11.09 20.39
CA LYS A 113 11.79 10.02 20.94
C LYS A 113 12.34 9.02 19.91
N HIS A 114 11.56 8.71 18.88
CA HIS A 114 11.88 7.67 17.88
C HIS A 114 12.51 8.11 16.54
N PRO A 115 12.36 9.36 16.03
CA PRO A 115 12.93 9.72 14.74
C PRO A 115 14.47 9.65 14.73
N LYS A 116 15.03 9.36 13.56
CA LYS A 116 16.49 9.29 13.36
C LYS A 116 17.20 10.64 13.50
N TYR A 117 16.54 11.72 13.06
CA TYR A 117 17.09 13.07 13.08
C TYR A 117 16.02 14.05 13.54
N THR A 118 16.40 14.88 14.51
CA THR A 118 15.58 15.97 15.04
C THR A 118 16.44 17.22 15.16
N GLN A 119 15.83 18.38 14.91
CA GLN A 119 16.50 19.66 15.10
C GLN A 119 15.49 20.68 15.60
N SER A 120 15.83 21.37 16.69
CA SER A 120 15.02 22.45 17.26
C SER A 120 13.53 22.11 17.43
N GLY A 121 13.22 20.85 17.74
CA GLY A 121 11.86 20.38 17.94
C GLY A 121 11.08 19.98 16.69
N PHE A 122 11.76 19.81 15.54
CA PHE A 122 11.18 19.36 14.29
C PHE A 122 11.78 18.03 13.82
N TYR A 123 11.01 17.28 13.04
CA TYR A 123 11.53 16.16 12.24
C TYR A 123 12.35 16.72 11.07
N VAL A 124 13.56 16.19 10.89
CA VAL A 124 14.44 16.60 9.79
C VAL A 124 14.27 15.63 8.62
N VAL A 125 13.95 16.17 7.45
CA VAL A 125 13.74 15.41 6.19
C VAL A 125 14.61 16.03 5.08
N PRO A 126 15.17 15.23 4.16
CA PRO A 126 15.91 15.78 3.01
C PRO A 126 15.05 16.73 2.19
N LYS A 127 15.61 17.91 1.89
CA LYS A 127 14.97 18.90 1.02
C LYS A 127 14.78 18.29 -0.38
N GLN A 128 13.53 18.25 -0.83
CA GLN A 128 13.21 17.85 -2.20
C GLN A 128 13.63 18.99 -3.14
N VAL A 129 14.58 18.72 -4.04
CA VAL A 129 14.86 19.59 -5.19
C VAL A 129 14.11 19.02 -6.38
N SER A 130 13.21 19.80 -6.98
CA SER A 130 12.58 19.41 -8.23
C SER A 130 13.64 19.41 -9.33
N SER A 131 13.74 18.32 -10.08
CA SER A 131 14.75 18.06 -11.11
C SER A 131 14.68 18.97 -12.35
N ALA A 132 13.89 20.06 -12.32
CA ALA A 132 13.68 20.98 -13.43
C ALA A 132 14.71 22.13 -13.50
N THR A 133 15.58 22.30 -12.50
CA THR A 133 16.62 23.36 -12.53
C THR A 133 17.93 22.82 -13.11
N GLN A 134 17.93 22.40 -14.38
CA GLN A 134 19.16 22.28 -15.15
C GLN A 134 19.36 23.58 -15.95
N SER A 135 20.42 24.29 -15.58
CA SER A 135 20.89 25.55 -16.15
C SER A 135 21.08 25.47 -17.67
N ASN A 136 20.27 26.24 -18.42
CA ASN A 136 20.68 26.74 -19.72
C ASN A 136 21.75 27.81 -19.47
N ASN A 137 23.01 27.38 -19.36
CA ASN A 137 24.15 28.29 -19.32
C ASN A 137 24.41 28.79 -20.76
N GLY A 138 23.59 29.76 -21.19
CA GLY A 138 23.84 30.53 -22.39
C GLY A 138 24.94 31.55 -22.10
N ASN A 139 26.11 31.31 -22.68
CA ASN A 139 27.20 32.28 -22.74
C ASN A 139 26.67 33.64 -23.22
N ASN A 140 26.70 34.65 -22.36
CA ASN A 140 26.70 36.03 -22.83
C ASN A 140 27.82 36.79 -22.10
N SER A 141 28.97 36.86 -22.77
CA SER A 141 30.00 37.84 -22.44
C SER A 141 29.46 39.24 -22.70
N ASN A 142 29.77 40.14 -21.77
CA ASN A 142 29.64 41.60 -21.85
C ASN A 142 28.30 42.16 -21.36
N ASN A 143 28.28 42.71 -20.15
CA ASN A 143 28.56 44.14 -19.97
C ASN A 143 28.78 44.49 -18.50
N ASN A 144 29.92 45.14 -18.27
CA ASN A 144 30.29 45.87 -17.08
C ASN A 144 29.35 47.08 -16.89
N ILE A 145 28.61 47.15 -15.79
CA ILE A 145 28.04 48.39 -15.27
C ILE A 145 28.15 48.36 -13.74
N ASP A 146 29.20 49.04 -13.30
CA ASP A 146 29.49 49.77 -12.06
C ASP A 146 28.46 49.79 -10.91
N ASP A 147 29.04 49.79 -9.71
CA ASP A 147 28.45 50.03 -8.38
C ASP A 147 27.51 51.24 -8.30
N GLU A 148 26.32 51.09 -7.69
CA GLU A 148 25.80 51.98 -6.62
C GLU A 148 24.39 51.55 -6.12
N PHE A 149 24.28 51.47 -4.78
CA PHE A 149 23.13 51.23 -3.89
C PHE A 149 22.63 49.79 -3.65
#